data_AF-H1KWE9-F1
#
_entry.id   AF-H1KWE9-F1
#
_cell.length_a   1.000
_cell.length_b   1.000
_cell.length_c   1.000
_cell.angle_alpha   90.00
_cell.angle_beta   90.00
_cell.angle_gamma   90.00
#
_symmetry.space_group_name_H-M   'P 1'
#
loop_
_entity.id
_entity.type
_entity.pdbx_description
1 polymer ?
#
loop_
_entity_poly.entity_id
_entity_poly.type
_entity_poly.pdbx_seq_one_letter_code
_entity_poly.pdbx_strand_id
1 'polypeptide(L)'
;MKTKVIVLADNAETTPSKLFRFLNSLNYDINVKETCFGAYIEGEDDVVDEVTNIVRNLEKNKIFCKDRGFPIWDKRRCRAFRGGGPREGFHQLEAEQRVLNKIAEALDEIEKEGILPMEKVDEEKIEKHKLDIKAFIKIIDEELK
;
A
#
# COMPACT_ATOMS: atom_id res chain seq x y z
N MET A 1 -10.89 -13.57 14.57
CA MET A 1 -9.58 -13.72 13.93
C MET A 1 -9.51 -12.89 12.66
N LYS A 2 -8.61 -11.91 12.66
CA LYS A 2 -8.45 -10.88 11.64
C LYS A 2 -7.05 -10.97 11.05
N THR A 3 -6.93 -10.66 9.76
CA THR A 3 -5.62 -10.51 9.10
C THR A 3 -5.53 -9.10 8.54
N LYS A 4 -4.39 -8.45 8.75
CA LYS A 4 -4.08 -7.16 8.12
C LYS A 4 -2.82 -7.25 7.29
N VAL A 5 -2.79 -6.42 6.25
CA VAL A 5 -1.58 -6.09 5.52
C VAL A 5 -1.07 -4.74 6.00
N ILE A 6 0.23 -4.69 6.30
CA ILE A 6 0.98 -3.49 6.64
C ILE A 6 1.89 -3.21 5.45
N VAL A 7 1.77 -2.01 4.88
CA VAL A 7 2.55 -1.54 3.73
C VAL A 7 3.32 -0.29 4.15
N LEU A 8 4.58 -0.25 3.76
CA LEU A 8 5.47 0.87 3.97
C LEU A 8 5.46 1.75 2.71
N ALA A 9 5.38 3.07 2.89
CA ALA A 9 5.69 3.99 1.80
C ALA A 9 7.16 3.82 1.37
N ASP A 10 7.49 4.11 0.11
CA ASP A 10 8.86 3.98 -0.39
C ASP A 10 9.82 4.97 0.28
N ASN A 11 9.29 6.09 0.80
CA ASN A 11 10.02 7.09 1.57
C ASN A 11 10.07 6.80 3.09
N ALA A 12 9.64 5.61 3.53
CA ALA A 12 9.81 5.14 4.90
C ALA A 12 11.28 4.80 5.17
N GLU A 13 11.77 5.13 6.37
CA GLU A 13 13.11 4.71 6.81
C GLU A 13 13.09 3.26 7.32
N THR A 14 11.93 2.81 7.76
CA THR A 14 11.71 1.44 8.22
C THR A 14 11.69 0.50 7.02
N THR A 15 12.51 -0.55 7.09
CA THR A 15 12.51 -1.63 6.11
C THR A 15 11.53 -2.73 6.52
N PRO A 16 11.04 -3.58 5.58
CA PRO A 16 10.20 -4.71 5.92
C PRO A 16 10.80 -5.63 7.00
N SER A 17 12.12 -5.84 6.97
CA SER A 17 12.81 -6.66 7.97
C SER A 17 12.88 -5.98 9.34
N LYS A 18 13.03 -4.64 9.38
CA LYS A 18 12.98 -3.87 10.64
C LYS A 18 11.56 -3.92 11.23
N LEU A 19 10.54 -3.74 10.40
CA LEU A 19 9.13 -3.89 10.79
C LEU A 19 8.83 -5.29 11.32
N PHE A 20 9.30 -6.33 10.62
CA PHE A 20 9.10 -7.73 11.03
C PHE A 20 9.71 -8.00 12.41
N ARG A 21 10.94 -7.56 12.66
CA ARG A 21 11.59 -7.69 13.97
C ARG A 21 10.86 -6.91 15.06
N PHE A 22 10.44 -5.68 14.75
CA PHE A 22 9.66 -4.86 15.66
C PHE A 22 8.35 -5.56 16.06
N LEU A 23 7.57 -6.05 15.10
CA LEU A 23 6.33 -6.78 15.35
C LEU A 23 6.53 -7.99 16.28
N ASN A 24 7.56 -8.81 16.01
CA ASN A 24 7.87 -9.97 16.86
C ASN A 24 8.37 -9.58 18.26
N SER A 25 8.81 -8.33 18.47
CA SER A 25 9.25 -7.84 19.78
C SER A 25 8.12 -7.34 20.67
N LEU A 26 6.92 -7.10 20.13
CA LEU A 26 5.79 -6.52 20.87
C LEU A 26 5.10 -7.49 21.86
N ASN A 27 5.54 -8.76 21.91
CA ASN A 27 5.04 -9.79 22.84
C ASN A 27 3.50 -9.99 22.83
N TYR A 28 2.86 -9.76 21.67
CA TYR A 28 1.46 -10.11 21.43
C TYR A 28 1.36 -11.49 20.79
N ASP A 29 0.24 -12.17 21.06
CA ASP A 29 -0.11 -13.44 20.41
C ASP A 29 -0.62 -13.20 18.99
N ILE A 30 0.31 -12.96 18.07
CA ILE A 30 0.03 -12.74 16.65
C ILE A 30 0.98 -13.53 15.76
N ASN A 31 0.45 -13.99 14.64
CA ASN A 31 1.27 -14.50 13.54
C ASN A 31 1.77 -13.33 12.70
N VAL A 32 3.07 -13.30 12.44
CA VAL A 32 3.72 -12.27 11.61
C VAL A 32 4.34 -12.92 10.39
N LYS A 33 4.15 -12.32 9.21
CA LYS A 33 4.83 -12.73 7.97
C LYS A 33 5.42 -11.53 7.26
N GLU A 34 6.72 -11.58 7.01
CA GLU A 34 7.43 -10.58 6.20
C GLU A 34 7.00 -10.65 4.72
N THR A 35 6.97 -9.49 4.06
CA THR A 35 6.70 -9.33 2.63
C THR A 35 7.67 -8.31 2.02
N CYS A 36 7.72 -8.21 0.69
CA CYS A 36 8.59 -7.26 0.00
C CYS A 36 8.26 -5.78 0.30
N PHE A 37 7.05 -5.49 0.77
CA PHE A 37 6.53 -4.13 0.93
C PHE A 37 6.17 -3.79 2.39
N GLY A 38 6.44 -4.70 3.32
CA GLY A 38 6.02 -4.59 4.72
C GLY A 38 5.75 -5.96 5.34
N ALA A 39 4.63 -6.15 6.02
CA ALA A 39 4.32 -7.39 6.71
C ALA A 39 2.81 -7.72 6.72
N TYR A 40 2.48 -8.98 6.96
CA TYR A 40 1.13 -9.39 7.36
C TYR A 40 1.11 -9.72 8.85
N ILE A 41 0.02 -9.35 9.50
CA ILE A 41 -0.28 -9.73 10.88
C ILE A 41 -1.63 -10.45 10.93
N GLU A 42 -1.74 -11.45 11.79
CA GLU A 42 -2.95 -12.23 11.99
C GLU A 42 -3.08 -12.64 13.46
N GLY A 43 -4.29 -12.57 14.00
CA GLY A 43 -4.56 -12.92 15.39
C GLY A 43 -6.00 -12.55 15.77
N GLU A 44 -6.26 -12.42 17.07
CA GLU A 44 -7.53 -11.93 17.58
C GLU A 44 -7.78 -10.48 17.15
N ASP A 45 -9.05 -10.13 16.94
CA ASP A 45 -9.45 -8.90 16.25
C ASP A 45 -8.95 -7.65 17.01
N ASP A 46 -9.19 -7.61 18.32
CA ASP A 46 -8.79 -6.50 19.20
C ASP A 46 -7.25 -6.37 19.28
N VAL A 47 -6.55 -7.50 19.35
CA VAL A 47 -5.07 -7.56 19.41
C VAL A 47 -4.47 -7.05 18.11
N VAL A 48 -5.01 -7.45 16.97
CA VAL A 48 -4.55 -7.01 15.65
C VAL A 48 -4.77 -5.51 15.47
N ASP A 49 -5.90 -4.96 15.94
CA ASP A 49 -6.17 -3.53 15.89
C ASP A 49 -5.26 -2.72 16.84
N GLU A 50 -4.98 -3.24 18.04
CA GLU A 50 -4.01 -2.64 18.97
C GLU A 50 -2.59 -2.59 18.38
N VAL A 51 -2.09 -3.72 17.87
CA VAL A 51 -0.78 -3.81 17.22
C VAL A 51 -0.71 -2.88 16.02
N THR A 52 -1.78 -2.77 15.25
CA THR A 52 -1.88 -1.85 14.11
C THR A 52 -1.69 -0.41 14.55
N ASN A 53 -2.33 0.00 15.64
CA ASN A 53 -2.20 1.37 16.17
C ASN A 53 -0.78 1.64 16.65
N ILE A 54 -0.13 0.69 17.32
CA ILE A 54 1.27 0.82 17.75
C ILE A 54 2.19 1.00 16.53
N VAL A 55 2.05 0.13 15.55
CA VAL A 55 2.92 0.10 14.37
C VAL A 55 2.77 1.35 13.51
N ARG A 56 1.55 1.88 13.33
CA ARG A 56 1.32 3.13 12.59
C ARG A 56 2.05 4.33 13.18
N ASN A 57 2.35 4.29 14.48
CA ASN A 57 3.09 5.35 15.16
C ASN A 57 4.62 5.17 15.13
N LEU A 58 5.13 4.04 14.61
CA LEU A 58 6.58 3.82 14.45
C LEU A 58 7.19 4.86 13.50
N GLU A 59 6.53 5.08 12.36
CA GLU A 59 6.83 6.16 11.43
C GLU A 59 5.50 6.75 10.95
N LYS A 60 5.13 7.87 11.57
CA LYS A 60 3.87 8.56 11.31
C LYS A 60 3.71 8.88 9.82
N ASN A 61 2.50 8.72 9.30
CA ASN A 61 2.10 8.96 7.90
C ASN A 61 2.80 8.11 6.83
N LYS A 62 3.76 7.25 7.21
CA LYS A 62 4.52 6.41 6.27
C LYS A 62 4.15 4.92 6.33
N ILE A 63 3.38 4.51 7.33
CA ILE A 63 2.94 3.12 7.51
C ILE A 63 1.44 3.02 7.36
N PHE A 64 1.01 2.20 6.40
CA PHE A 64 -0.38 2.04 6.01
C PHE A 64 -0.86 0.63 6.34
N CYS A 65 -2.08 0.52 6.85
CA CYS A 65 -2.65 -0.76 7.26
C CYS A 65 -4.03 -0.95 6.63
N LYS A 66 -4.27 -2.13 6.07
CA LYS A 66 -5.53 -2.49 5.41
C LYS A 66 -5.95 -3.89 5.84
N ASP A 67 -7.25 -4.10 5.97
CA ASP A 67 -7.80 -5.42 6.26
C ASP A 67 -7.61 -6.36 5.07
N ARG A 68 -7.24 -7.60 5.38
CA ARG A 68 -7.01 -8.66 4.39
C ARG A 68 -8.05 -9.75 4.61
N GLY A 69 -8.84 -10.05 3.58
CA GLY A 69 -9.91 -11.05 3.65
C GLY A 69 -9.46 -12.52 3.65
N PHE A 70 -8.15 -12.79 3.70
CA PHE A 70 -7.61 -14.15 3.69
C PHE A 70 -6.54 -14.32 4.77
N PRO A 71 -6.52 -15.46 5.48
CA PRO A 71 -5.47 -15.82 6.40
C PRO A 71 -4.06 -15.81 5.80
N ILE A 72 -3.06 -15.73 6.67
CA ILE A 72 -1.67 -15.99 6.28
C ILE A 72 -1.58 -17.45 5.81
N TRP A 73 -0.91 -17.67 4.67
CA TRP A 73 -0.75 -19.00 4.05
C TRP A 73 -2.03 -19.69 3.54
N ASP A 74 -3.13 -18.95 3.38
CA ASP A 74 -4.37 -19.50 2.81
C ASP A 74 -4.12 -20.20 1.46
N LYS A 75 -4.52 -21.47 1.37
CA LYS A 75 -4.31 -22.34 0.20
C LYS A 75 -4.90 -21.77 -1.10
N ARG A 76 -5.98 -20.99 -1.01
CA ARG A 76 -6.67 -20.37 -2.16
C ARG A 76 -5.83 -19.27 -2.82
N ARG A 77 -4.96 -18.61 -2.04
CA ARG A 77 -4.16 -17.45 -2.47
C ARG A 77 -2.66 -17.71 -2.53
N CYS A 78 -2.16 -18.64 -1.73
CA CYS A 78 -0.73 -18.85 -1.57
C CYS A 78 -0.13 -19.51 -2.82
N ARG A 79 0.85 -18.81 -3.43
CA ARG A 79 1.60 -19.23 -4.62
C ARG A 79 2.16 -20.66 -4.51
N ALA A 80 2.60 -21.07 -3.32
CA ALA A 80 3.18 -22.39 -3.09
C ALA A 80 2.18 -23.53 -3.37
N PHE A 81 0.90 -23.35 -3.02
CA PHE A 81 -0.14 -24.36 -3.26
C PHE A 81 -0.71 -24.32 -4.68
N ARG A 82 -0.49 -23.24 -5.41
CA ARG A 82 -0.99 -23.04 -6.79
C ARG A 82 0.00 -23.45 -7.87
N GLY A 83 1.13 -24.06 -7.49
CA GLY A 83 2.18 -24.47 -8.44
C GLY A 83 2.99 -23.30 -9.02
N GLY A 84 2.96 -22.12 -8.39
CA GLY A 84 3.69 -20.94 -8.85
C GLY A 84 2.80 -19.87 -9.49
N GLY A 85 3.41 -19.04 -10.35
CA GLY A 85 2.76 -17.91 -11.03
C GLY A 85 2.76 -16.58 -10.25
N PRO A 86 2.50 -15.47 -10.95
CA PRO A 86 2.31 -14.16 -10.33
C PRO A 86 1.07 -14.18 -9.43
N ARG A 87 1.16 -13.54 -8.24
CA ARG A 87 -0.01 -13.38 -7.38
C ARG A 87 -1.00 -12.43 -8.03
N GLU A 88 -2.28 -12.74 -7.98
CA GLU A 88 -3.30 -11.85 -8.51
C GLU A 88 -3.30 -10.54 -7.72
N GLY A 89 -3.27 -9.42 -8.44
CA GLY A 89 -3.18 -8.09 -7.86
C GLY A 89 -1.76 -7.65 -7.48
N PHE A 90 -0.70 -8.39 -7.85
CA PHE A 90 0.68 -7.95 -7.57
C PHE A 90 0.99 -6.58 -8.20
N HIS A 91 0.67 -6.39 -9.49
CA HIS A 91 0.86 -5.10 -10.16
C HIS A 91 0.00 -3.98 -9.57
N GLN A 92 -1.20 -4.31 -9.10
CA GLN A 92 -2.07 -3.35 -8.41
C GLN A 92 -1.44 -2.91 -7.08
N LEU A 93 -0.93 -3.85 -6.29
CA LEU A 93 -0.23 -3.55 -5.04
C LEU A 93 1.02 -2.69 -5.28
N GLU A 94 1.78 -2.99 -6.32
CA GLU A 94 2.94 -2.20 -6.72
C GLU A 94 2.54 -0.78 -7.13
N ALA A 95 1.48 -0.61 -7.91
CA ALA A 95 0.95 0.70 -8.29
C ALA A 95 0.43 1.48 -7.06
N GLU A 96 -0.31 0.82 -6.16
CA GLU A 96 -0.79 1.43 -4.91
C GLU A 96 0.38 1.90 -4.03
N GLN A 97 1.44 1.10 -3.92
CA GLN A 97 2.60 1.45 -3.11
C GLN A 97 3.30 2.72 -3.61
N ARG A 98 3.48 2.87 -4.93
CA ARG A 98 4.11 4.07 -5.51
C ARG A 98 3.34 5.35 -5.18
N VAL A 99 2.03 5.25 -4.97
CA VAL A 99 1.17 6.39 -4.62
C VAL A 99 1.30 6.74 -3.13
N LEU A 100 1.69 5.81 -2.26
CA LEU A 100 1.77 6.03 -0.81
C LEU A 100 2.71 7.18 -0.42
N ASN A 101 3.78 7.42 -1.19
CA ASN A 101 4.68 8.55 -0.93
C ASN A 101 3.95 9.90 -1.01
N LYS A 102 3.12 10.08 -2.04
CA LYS A 102 2.31 11.29 -2.21
C LYS A 102 1.26 11.44 -1.11
N ILE A 103 0.68 10.33 -0.68
CA ILE A 103 -0.28 10.32 0.43
C ILE A 103 0.43 10.70 1.74
N ALA A 104 1.62 10.16 2.00
CA ALA A 104 2.42 10.48 3.18
C ALA A 104 2.78 11.97 3.22
N GLU A 105 3.27 12.53 2.11
CA GLU A 105 3.57 13.96 1.98
C GLU A 105 2.34 14.83 2.24
N ALA A 106 1.21 14.50 1.62
CA ALA A 106 -0.04 15.24 1.83
C ALA A 106 -0.53 15.18 3.28
N LEU A 107 -0.40 14.02 3.96
CA LEU A 107 -0.73 13.90 5.38
C LEU A 107 0.19 14.74 6.27
N ASP A 108 1.49 14.78 5.96
CA ASP A 108 2.46 15.61 6.68
C ASP A 108 2.17 17.11 6.50
N GLU A 109 1.75 17.54 5.30
CA GLU A 109 1.31 18.92 5.04
C GLU A 109 0.03 19.27 5.80
N ILE A 110 -0.97 18.39 5.76
CA ILE A 110 -2.23 18.58 6.50
C ILE A 110 -1.98 18.71 8.01
N GLU A 111 -1.02 17.97 8.57
CA GLU A 111 -0.68 18.10 9.99
C GLU A 111 0.03 19.40 10.33
N LYS A 112 0.81 19.98 9.40
CA LYS A 112 1.53 21.25 9.60
C LYS A 112 0.65 22.46 9.39
N GLU A 113 -0.12 22.47 8.31
CA GLU A 113 -0.84 23.65 7.81
C GLU A 113 -2.36 23.57 8.04
N GLY A 114 -2.85 22.40 8.45
CA GLY A 114 -4.28 22.09 8.51
C GLY A 114 -4.84 21.75 7.13
N ILE A 115 -6.14 21.43 7.08
CA ILE A 115 -6.83 21.20 5.82
C ILE A 115 -7.04 22.55 5.15
N LEU A 116 -6.25 22.82 4.12
CA LEU A 116 -6.47 23.98 3.27
C LEU A 116 -7.76 23.78 2.45
N PRO A 117 -8.55 24.84 2.26
CA PRO A 117 -9.68 24.78 1.34
C PRO A 117 -9.15 24.42 -0.04
N MET A 118 -9.77 23.42 -0.68
CA MET A 118 -9.43 23.02 -2.03
C MET A 118 -9.62 24.25 -2.93
N GLU A 119 -8.51 24.77 -3.49
CA GLU A 119 -8.61 25.79 -4.51
C GLU A 119 -9.48 25.21 -5.62
N LYS A 120 -10.53 25.95 -6.01
CA LYS A 120 -11.34 25.54 -7.15
C LYS A 120 -10.36 25.43 -8.32
N VAL A 121 -10.23 24.25 -8.89
CA VAL A 121 -9.52 24.09 -10.14
C VAL A 121 -10.24 24.99 -11.12
N ASP A 122 -9.61 26.08 -11.56
CA ASP A 122 -10.14 26.91 -12.62
C ASP A 122 -10.28 26.00 -13.84
N GLU A 123 -11.50 25.55 -14.13
CA GLU A 123 -11.78 24.70 -15.30
C GLU A 123 -11.31 25.38 -16.61
N GLU A 124 -11.19 26.71 -16.59
CA GLU A 124 -10.64 27.54 -17.66
C GLU A 124 -9.13 27.30 -17.92
N LYS A 125 -8.36 26.80 -16.94
CA LYS A 125 -6.92 26.51 -17.08
C LYS A 125 -6.62 25.08 -17.52
N ILE A 126 -7.62 24.19 -17.53
CA ILE A 126 -7.46 22.87 -18.12
C ILE A 126 -7.65 23.02 -19.62
N GLU A 127 -6.55 23.17 -20.37
CA GLU A 127 -6.58 23.11 -21.82
C GLU A 127 -7.10 21.73 -22.25
N LYS A 128 -8.38 21.65 -22.60
CA LYS A 128 -9.01 20.45 -23.18
C LYS A 128 -8.51 20.29 -24.61
N HIS A 129 -7.27 19.85 -24.78
CA HIS A 129 -6.78 19.46 -26.09
C HIS A 129 -7.47 18.16 -26.52
N LYS A 130 -8.03 18.16 -27.73
CA LYS A 130 -8.47 16.92 -28.36
C LYS A 130 -7.23 16.06 -28.60
N LEU A 131 -7.23 14.83 -28.08
CA LEU A 131 -6.19 13.85 -28.37
C LEU A 131 -6.05 13.69 -29.90
N ASP A 132 -4.82 13.76 -30.41
CA ASP A 132 -4.58 13.51 -31.82
C ASP A 132 -4.75 12.01 -32.11
N ILE A 133 -5.84 11.69 -32.78
CA ILE A 133 -6.22 10.33 -33.17
C ILE A 133 -5.11 9.68 -34.00
N LYS A 134 -4.39 10.44 -34.85
CA LYS A 134 -3.33 9.89 -35.69
C LYS A 134 -2.12 9.47 -34.86
N ALA A 135 -1.74 10.28 -33.88
CA ALA A 135 -0.67 9.94 -32.95
C ALA A 135 -1.01 8.69 -32.13
N PHE A 136 -2.26 8.58 -31.68
CA PHE A 136 -2.73 7.41 -30.93
C PHE A 136 -2.71 6.11 -31.75
N ILE A 137 -3.20 6.14 -33.00
CA ILE A 137 -3.13 5.00 -33.92
C ILE A 137 -1.68 4.58 -34.15
N LYS A 138 -0.77 5.55 -34.36
CA LYS A 138 0.66 5.26 -34.58
C LYS A 138 1.30 4.54 -33.38
N ILE A 139 0.99 4.95 -32.16
CA ILE A 139 1.49 4.31 -30.94
C ILE A 139 0.97 2.87 -30.82
N ILE A 140 -0.31 2.65 -31.13
CA ILE A 140 -0.90 1.30 -31.15
C ILE A 140 -0.18 0.40 -32.16
N ASP A 141 0.05 0.89 -33.37
CA ASP A 141 0.71 0.12 -34.44
C ASP A 141 2.20 -0.16 -34.15
N GLU A 142 2.87 0.69 -33.37
CA GLU A 142 4.26 0.48 -32.92
C GLU A 142 4.35 -0.58 -31.81
N GLU A 143 3.42 -0.60 -30.85
CA GLU A 143 3.40 -1.56 -29.72
C GLU A 143 2.84 -2.95 -30.10
N LEU A 144 2.10 -3.07 -31.21
CA LEU A 144 1.57 -4.34 -31.70
C LEU A 144 2.50 -5.09 -32.67
N LYS A 145 3.69 -4.54 -32.96
CA LYS A 145 4.75 -5.21 -33.74
C LYS A 145 5.67 -6.04 -32.86
#